data_AF-A0A1H8QEU0-F1
#
_entry.id   AF-A0A1H8QEU0-F1
#
_cell.length_a   1.000
_cell.length_b   1.000
_cell.length_c   1.000
_cell.angle_alpha   90.00
_cell.angle_beta   90.00
_cell.angle_gamma   90.00
#
_symmetry.space_group_name_H-M   'P 1'
#
loop_
_entity.id
_entity.type
_entity.pdbx_description
1 polymer ?
#
loop_
_entity_poly.entity_id
_entity_poly.type
_entity_poly.pdbx_seq_one_letter_code
_entity_poly.pdbx_strand_id
1 'polypeptide(L)' 'MSKWKIAYSNVDGNTSVVTTEAEQKPDMERVAQIVRDDALEEYDDSEVPRDYDEPTVALLERHGITITGITEEG' A
#
# COMPACT_ATOMS: atom_id res chain seq x y z
N MET A 1 4.74 -6.63 -19.60
CA MET A 1 4.34 -5.99 -18.34
C MET A 1 4.76 -6.92 -17.23
N SER A 2 5.57 -6.44 -16.28
CA SER A 2 5.96 -7.23 -15.13
C SER A 2 4.91 -7.07 -14.03
N LYS A 3 4.65 -8.15 -13.31
CA LYS A 3 3.83 -8.09 -12.10
C LYS A 3 4.75 -7.78 -10.93
N TRP A 4 4.28 -6.97 -9.99
CA TRP A 4 5.00 -6.60 -8.79
C TRP A 4 4.13 -6.92 -7.58
N LYS A 5 4.71 -7.64 -6.62
CA LYS A 5 4.12 -7.91 -5.31
C LYS A 5 4.62 -6.87 -4.33
N ILE A 6 3.69 -6.25 -3.63
CA ILE A 6 3.97 -5.31 -2.56
C ILE A 6 3.45 -5.96 -1.28
N ALA A 7 4.37 -6.28 -0.38
CA ALA A 7 4.04 -6.78 0.95
C ALA A 7 3.99 -5.61 1.93
N TYR A 8 2.94 -5.55 2.73
CA TYR A 8 2.79 -4.57 3.78
C TYR A 8 2.20 -5.23 5.03
N SER A 9 2.49 -4.64 6.19
CA SER A 9 2.01 -5.11 7.48
C SER A 9 1.17 -4.01 8.13
N ASN A 10 0.00 -4.37 8.65
CA ASN A 10 -0.91 -3.45 9.35
C ASN A 10 -0.59 -3.38 10.85
N VAL A 11 -1.20 -2.42 11.55
CA VAL A 11 -1.06 -2.24 13.00
C VAL A 11 -1.41 -3.51 13.80
N ASP A 12 -2.33 -4.33 13.28
CA ASP A 12 -2.75 -5.61 13.87
C ASP A 12 -1.71 -6.73 13.68
N GLY A 13 -0.58 -6.46 13.01
CA GLY A 13 0.46 -7.46 12.70
C GLY A 13 0.11 -8.37 11.52
N ASN A 14 -1.04 -8.16 10.89
CA ASN A 14 -1.44 -8.87 9.68
C ASN A 14 -0.58 -8.41 8.50
N THR A 15 -0.06 -9.36 7.72
CA THR A 15 0.71 -9.08 6.51
C THR A 15 -0.17 -9.35 5.30
N SER A 16 -0.41 -8.31 4.53
CA SER A 16 -1.16 -8.35 3.27
C SER A 16 -0.21 -8.15 2.09
N VAL A 17 -0.59 -8.70 0.94
CA VAL A 17 0.20 -8.64 -0.28
C VAL A 17 -0.69 -8.21 -1.42
N VAL A 18 -0.38 -7.05 -1.99
CA VAL A 18 -1.09 -6.50 -3.15
C VAL A 18 -0.22 -6.66 -4.39
N THR A 19 -0.84 -7.07 -5.50
CA THR A 19 -0.17 -7.21 -6.80
C THR A 19 -0.52 -6.05 -7.71
N THR A 20 0.48 -5.54 -8.43
CA THR A 20 0.30 -4.48 -9.41
C THR A 20 1.07 -4.77 -10.69
N GLU A 21 0.56 -4.30 -11.82
CA GLU A 21 1.20 -4.47 -13.13
C GLU A 21 1.91 -3.17 -13.50
N ALA A 22 3.24 -3.24 -13.68
CA ALA A 22 4.05 -2.09 -14.06
C ALA A 22 5.21 -2.53 -14.96
N GLU A 23 5.57 -1.68 -15.93
CA GLU A 23 6.70 -1.95 -16.83
C GLU A 23 8.05 -1.91 -16.11
N GLN A 24 8.11 -1.18 -14.99
CA GLN A 24 9.31 -1.01 -14.16
C GLN A 24 8.89 -1.02 -12.68
N LYS A 25 9.88 -1.13 -11.77
CA LYS A 25 9.62 -1.08 -10.33
C LYS A 25 8.83 0.19 -9.98
N PRO A 26 7.62 0.07 -9.40
CA PRO A 26 6.83 1.24 -9.04
C PRO A 26 7.54 2.06 -7.95
N ASP A 27 7.41 3.38 -8.05
CA ASP A 27 7.95 4.31 -7.06
C ASP A 27 7.24 4.16 -5.71
N MET A 28 7.93 4.54 -4.63
CA MET A 28 7.43 4.41 -3.26
C MET A 28 6.07 5.09 -3.05
N GLU A 29 5.84 6.23 -3.70
CA GLU A 29 4.56 6.94 -3.65
C GLU A 29 3.44 6.14 -4.33
N ARG A 30 3.72 5.52 -5.48
CA ARG A 30 2.75 4.67 -6.18
C ARG A 30 2.44 3.40 -5.40
N VAL A 31 3.48 2.78 -4.83
CA VAL A 31 3.35 1.63 -3.94
C VAL A 31 2.49 1.99 -2.72
N ALA A 32 2.73 3.14 -2.10
CA ALA A 32 1.95 3.61 -0.96
C ALA A 32 0.47 3.85 -1.33
N GLN A 33 0.18 4.39 -2.51
CA GLN A 33 -1.19 4.53 -3.00
C GLN A 33 -1.88 3.18 -3.16
N ILE A 34 -1.22 2.20 -3.78
CA ILE A 34 -1.81 0.87 -3.98
C ILE A 34 -2.09 0.19 -2.63
N VAL A 35 -1.14 0.24 -1.71
CA VAL A 35 -1.30 -0.32 -0.35
C VAL A 35 -2.41 0.39 0.42
N ARG A 36 -2.50 1.72 0.26
CA ARG A 36 -3.60 2.49 0.86
C ARG A 36 -4.93 2.05 0.28
N ASP A 37 -5.09 2.03 -1.04
CA ASP A 37 -6.35 1.63 -1.68
C ASP A 37 -6.75 0.19 -1.29
N ASP A 38 -5.81 -0.75 -1.25
CA ASP A 38 -6.05 -2.14 -0.80
C ASP A 38 -6.47 -2.22 0.68
N ALA A 39 -5.75 -1.49 1.55
CA ALA A 39 -6.14 -1.38 2.95
C ALA A 39 -7.51 -0.69 3.11
N LEU A 40 -7.83 0.33 2.32
CA LEU A 40 -9.13 1.00 2.36
C LEU A 40 -10.29 0.13 1.92
N GLU A 41 -10.06 -0.81 1.00
CA GLU A 41 -11.08 -1.80 0.64
C GLU A 41 -11.34 -2.81 1.77
N GLU A 42 -10.34 -3.13 2.60
CA GLU A 42 -10.50 -3.99 3.79
C GLU A 42 -11.10 -3.25 5.01
N TYR A 43 -10.81 -1.96 5.21
CA TYR A 43 -11.33 -1.16 6.32
C TYR A 43 -12.57 -0.38 5.88
N ASP A 44 -13.76 -0.85 6.29
CA ASP A 44 -15.09 -0.25 6.07
C ASP A 44 -15.06 1.29 6.11
N ASP A 45 -14.96 1.87 4.90
CA ASP A 45 -14.95 3.24 4.34
C ASP A 45 -15.18 4.49 5.24
N SER A 46 -14.85 4.44 6.52
CA SER A 46 -15.28 5.44 7.52
C SER A 46 -14.15 6.08 8.33
N GLU A 47 -12.93 5.51 8.32
CA GLU A 47 -11.85 5.99 9.20
C GLU A 47 -10.62 6.59 8.49
N VAL A 48 -10.57 6.55 7.15
CA VAL A 48 -9.44 7.16 6.42
C VAL A 48 -9.93 8.32 5.57
N PRO A 49 -9.61 9.57 5.94
CA PRO A 49 -10.08 10.72 5.20
C PRO A 49 -9.42 10.73 3.81
N ARG A 50 -10.25 10.77 2.77
CA ARG A 50 -9.83 10.74 1.35
C ARG A 50 -9.16 12.04 0.89
N ASP A 51 -9.30 13.12 1.67
CA ASP A 51 -8.74 14.45 1.39
C ASP A 51 -7.60 14.78 2.36
N TYR A 52 -6.35 14.56 1.93
CA TYR A 52 -5.16 15.14 2.58
C TYR A 52 -4.11 15.52 1.54
N ASP A 53 -3.49 16.68 1.75
CA ASP A 53 -2.29 17.19 1.07
C ASP A 53 -0.99 16.46 1.49
N GLU A 54 -1.08 15.45 2.36
CA GLU A 54 0.07 14.75 2.93
C GLU A 54 0.51 13.54 2.07
N PRO A 55 1.81 13.21 2.04
CA PRO A 55 2.32 12.05 1.29
C PRO A 55 1.62 10.77 1.75
N THR A 56 1.22 9.92 0.80
CA THR A 56 0.49 8.67 1.10
C THR A 56 1.24 7.76 2.08
N VAL A 57 2.57 7.84 2.10
CA VAL A 57 3.43 7.13 3.06
C VAL A 57 3.11 7.53 4.51
N ALA A 58 2.90 8.83 4.79
CA ALA A 58 2.60 9.31 6.14
C ALA A 58 1.22 8.86 6.64
N LEU A 59 0.25 8.74 5.73
CA LEU A 59 -1.06 8.17 6.04
C LEU A 59 -0.95 6.69 6.44
N LEU A 60 -0.18 5.90 5.68
CA LEU A 60 0.06 4.50 6.01
C LEU A 60 0.70 4.36 7.40
N GLU A 61 1.75 5.13 7.68
CA GLU A 61 2.41 5.11 9.00
C GLU A 61 1.45 5.46 10.13
N ARG A 62 0.55 6.44 9.92
CA ARG A 62 -0.47 6.82 10.92
C ARG A 62 -1.47 5.71 11.21
N HIS A 63 -1.83 4.92 10.21
CA HIS A 63 -2.68 3.74 10.36
C HIS A 63 -1.87 2.48 10.79
N GLY A 64 -0.57 2.64 11.10
CA GLY A 64 0.33 1.57 11.47
C GLY A 64 0.61 0.58 10.34
N ILE A 65 0.40 1.01 9.10
CA ILE A 65 0.70 0.25 7.89
C ILE A 65 2.15 0.54 7.47
N THR A 66 2.96 -0.51 7.42
CA THR A 66 4.37 -0.43 7.02
C THR A 66 4.62 -1.33 5.83
N ILE A 67 5.22 -0.78 4.77
CA ILE A 67 5.58 -1.55 3.58
C ILE A 67 6.86 -2.33 3.88
N THR A 68 6.78 -3.65 3.82
CA THR A 68 7.86 -4.56 4.22
C THR A 68 8.67 -5.06 3.03
N GLY A 69 8.12 -5.02 1.81
CA GLY A 69 8.85 -5.42 0.62
C GLY A 69 8.14 -5.14 -0.69
N ILE A 70 8.94 -4.99 -1.75
CA ILE A 70 8.48 -4.88 -3.14
C ILE A 70 9.30 -5.87 -3.95
N THR A 71 8.64 -6.86 -4.54
CA THR A 71 9.27 -7.94 -5.33
C THR A 71 8.61 -8.07 -6.69
N GLU A 72 9.38 -8.42 -7.71
CA GLU A 72 8.83 -8.74 -9.04
C GLU A 72 8.28 -10.17 -9.03
N GLU A 73 7.05 -10.34 -9.51
CA GLU A 73 6.44 -11.64 -9.83
C GLU A 73 6.80 -11.97 -11.28
N GLY A 74 7.90 -12.71 -11.43
CA GLY A 74 8.44 -13.23 -12.70
C GLY A 74 8.33 -14.74 -12.81
#